data_AF-A0A953WH83-F1
#
_entry.id   AF-A0A953WH83-F1
#
_cell.length_a   1.000
_cell.length_b   1.000
_cell.length_c   1.000
_cell.angle_alpha   90.00
_cell.angle_beta   90.00
_cell.angle_gamma   90.00
#
_symmetry.space_group_name_H-M   'P 1'
#
loop_
_entity.id
_entity.type
_entity.pdbx_description
1 polymer ?
#
loop_
_entity_poly.entity_id
_entity_poly.type
_entity_poly.pdbx_seq_one_letter_code
_entity_poly.pdbx_strand_id
1 'polypeptide(L)'
;MKEVGKMVGTSVPAIYRHFESKQDLLVETAIAGYVLQEHYRTFAIEQADDAALSRLLAVGYAYVHFARLHPGYFLLMKSMETEEILLSETYQAQRFKTIRLMNSLVTECFEAGMFIDLETDVVLATLQAAAFGIANLYTGDQLRYVAPSLVDREDVVAQLFRISLRAILSTKGLRSIELASGDPFRQSANKSE
;
A
#
# COMPACT_ATOMS: atom_id res chain seq x y z
N MET A 1 2.79 -21.50 17.29
CA MET A 1 1.76 -21.18 18.32
C MET A 1 2.36 -20.87 19.69
N LYS A 2 3.32 -21.64 20.21
CA LYS A 2 3.94 -21.35 21.52
C LYS A 2 4.55 -19.95 21.62
N GLU A 3 5.28 -19.53 20.60
CA GLU A 3 5.88 -18.19 20.54
C GLU A 3 4.83 -17.08 20.47
N VAL A 4 3.80 -17.27 19.64
CA VAL A 4 2.64 -16.36 19.57
C VAL A 4 2.01 -16.19 20.95
N GLY A 5 1.75 -17.30 21.66
CA GLY A 5 1.21 -17.27 23.02
C GLY A 5 2.10 -16.50 24.00
N LYS A 6 3.42 -16.71 23.94
CA LYS A 6 4.38 -15.95 24.75
C LYS A 6 4.33 -14.45 24.44
N MET A 7 4.25 -14.07 23.17
CA MET A 7 4.22 -12.66 22.74
C MET A 7 2.95 -11.94 23.17
N VAL A 8 1.78 -12.58 23.05
CA VAL A 8 0.49 -11.98 23.40
C VAL A 8 0.07 -12.25 24.84
N GLY A 9 0.92 -12.90 25.64
CA GLY A 9 0.68 -13.16 27.06
C GLY A 9 -0.43 -14.19 27.34
N THR A 10 -0.65 -15.15 26.44
CA THR A 10 -1.72 -16.16 26.57
C THR A 10 -1.21 -17.58 26.37
N SER A 11 -2.01 -18.57 26.76
CA SER A 11 -1.68 -19.99 26.58
C SER A 11 -2.04 -20.47 25.18
N VAL A 12 -1.32 -21.46 24.66
CA VAL A 12 -1.63 -22.08 23.36
C VAL A 12 -3.07 -22.62 23.31
N PRO A 13 -3.58 -23.33 24.35
CA PRO A 13 -4.98 -23.75 24.38
C PRO A 13 -5.97 -22.58 24.33
N ALA A 14 -5.62 -21.41 24.88
CA ALA A 14 -6.48 -20.24 24.79
C ALA A 14 -6.56 -19.69 23.36
N ILE A 15 -5.47 -19.70 22.61
CA ILE A 15 -5.47 -19.30 21.19
C ILE A 15 -6.35 -20.25 20.37
N TYR A 16 -6.23 -21.56 20.60
CA TYR A 16 -7.03 -22.56 19.87
C TYR A 16 -8.54 -22.52 20.17
N ARG A 17 -8.99 -21.75 21.18
CA ARG A 17 -10.42 -21.44 21.36
C ARG A 17 -10.96 -20.42 20.38
N HIS A 18 -10.08 -19.61 19.79
CA HIS A 18 -10.43 -18.57 18.82
C HIS A 18 -10.05 -18.94 17.40
N PHE A 19 -9.01 -19.75 17.23
CA PHE A 19 -8.52 -20.14 15.92
C PHE A 19 -8.38 -21.65 15.84
N GLU A 20 -9.00 -22.27 14.84
CA GLU A 20 -9.00 -23.74 14.71
C GLU A 20 -7.60 -24.28 14.40
N SER A 21 -6.78 -23.48 13.71
CA SER A 21 -5.44 -23.85 13.29
C SER A 21 -4.50 -22.63 13.22
N LYS A 22 -3.21 -22.89 12.96
CA LYS A 22 -2.26 -21.81 12.65
C LYS A 22 -2.65 -21.11 11.35
N GLN A 23 -3.13 -21.87 10.37
CA GLN A 23 -3.57 -21.37 9.06
C GLN A 23 -4.76 -20.43 9.24
N ASP A 24 -5.74 -20.82 10.04
CA ASP A 24 -6.90 -20.01 10.39
C ASP A 24 -6.49 -18.67 11.03
N LEU A 25 -5.54 -18.70 11.98
CA LEU A 25 -4.95 -17.48 12.53
C LEU A 25 -4.28 -16.60 11.45
N LEU A 26 -3.58 -17.19 10.47
CA LEU A 26 -2.94 -16.43 9.40
C LEU A 26 -3.96 -15.81 8.44
N VAL A 27 -5.06 -16.50 8.14
CA VAL A 27 -6.18 -15.97 7.35
C VAL A 27 -6.77 -14.74 8.02
N GLU A 28 -7.12 -14.84 9.31
CA GLU A 28 -7.67 -13.72 10.08
C GLU A 28 -6.66 -12.57 10.23
N THR A 29 -5.37 -12.89 10.37
CA THR A 29 -4.31 -11.87 10.39
C THR A 29 -4.22 -11.13 9.05
N ALA A 30 -4.30 -11.84 7.92
CA ALA A 30 -4.25 -11.23 6.59
C ALA A 30 -5.49 -10.36 6.30
N ILE A 31 -6.67 -10.78 6.76
CA ILE A 31 -7.92 -10.00 6.70
C ILE A 31 -7.78 -8.71 7.53
N ALA A 32 -7.31 -8.83 8.78
CA ALA A 32 -7.06 -7.67 9.64
C ALA A 32 -6.07 -6.68 9.01
N GLY A 33 -5.05 -7.19 8.31
CA GLY A 33 -4.11 -6.36 7.55
C GLY A 33 -4.78 -5.52 6.47
N TYR A 34 -5.75 -6.07 5.72
CA TYR A 34 -6.51 -5.28 4.73
C TYR A 34 -7.37 -4.20 5.36
N VAL A 35 -8.04 -4.51 6.48
CA VAL A 35 -8.86 -3.54 7.24
C VAL A 35 -7.98 -2.40 7.74
N LEU A 36 -6.81 -2.71 8.30
CA LEU A 36 -5.85 -1.70 8.72
C LEU A 36 -5.36 -0.86 7.54
N GLN A 37 -4.98 -1.50 6.43
CA GLN A 37 -4.53 -0.80 5.22
C GLN A 37 -5.62 0.09 4.62
N GLU A 38 -6.90 -0.26 4.80
CA GLU A 38 -8.02 0.59 4.39
C GLU A 38 -8.01 1.93 5.13
N HIS A 39 -7.79 1.94 6.44
CA HIS A 39 -7.69 3.20 7.20
C HIS A 39 -6.60 4.12 6.66
N TYR A 40 -5.43 3.56 6.27
CA TYR A 40 -4.36 4.34 5.64
C TYR A 40 -4.79 4.93 4.30
N ARG A 41 -5.47 4.14 3.45
CA ARG A 41 -5.96 4.62 2.14
C ARG A 41 -7.02 5.70 2.30
N THR A 42 -8.00 5.49 3.17
CA THR A 42 -9.09 6.45 3.42
C THR A 42 -8.51 7.77 3.91
N PHE A 43 -7.66 7.74 4.94
CA PHE A 43 -6.97 8.94 5.42
C PHE A 43 -6.20 9.65 4.31
N ALA A 44 -5.41 8.91 3.52
CA ALA A 44 -4.62 9.50 2.46
C ALA A 44 -5.48 10.17 1.37
N ILE A 45 -6.60 9.54 0.97
CA ILE A 45 -7.54 10.11 0.01
C ILE A 45 -8.20 11.37 0.57
N GLU A 46 -8.59 11.38 1.85
CA GLU A 46 -9.18 12.56 2.51
C GLU A 46 -8.22 13.74 2.60
N GLN A 47 -6.91 13.49 2.66
CA GLN A 47 -5.88 14.53 2.67
C GLN A 47 -5.44 14.97 1.25
N ALA A 48 -5.88 14.28 0.21
CA ALA A 48 -5.47 14.57 -1.16
C ALA A 48 -6.30 15.70 -1.77
N ASP A 49 -5.67 16.50 -2.64
CA ASP A 49 -6.40 17.49 -3.44
C ASP A 49 -7.40 16.81 -4.39
N ASP A 50 -8.38 17.59 -4.86
CA ASP A 50 -9.45 17.11 -5.75
C ASP A 50 -8.94 16.54 -7.11
N ALA A 51 -7.70 16.84 -7.49
CA ALA A 51 -7.10 16.32 -8.71
C ALA A 51 -7.06 14.79 -8.70
N ALA A 52 -7.57 14.16 -9.78
CA ALA A 52 -7.65 12.70 -9.89
C ALA A 52 -6.29 12.01 -9.66
N LEU A 53 -5.20 12.57 -10.21
CA LEU A 53 -3.86 12.03 -10.04
C LEU A 53 -3.36 12.16 -8.59
N SER A 54 -3.74 13.22 -7.87
CA SER A 54 -3.40 13.39 -6.45
C SER A 54 -4.03 12.29 -5.59
N ARG A 55 -5.33 12.01 -5.79
CA ARG A 55 -6.04 10.93 -5.08
C ARG A 55 -5.45 9.54 -5.39
N LEU A 56 -5.07 9.30 -6.65
CA LEU A 56 -4.41 8.06 -7.04
C LEU A 56 -3.03 7.90 -6.37
N LEU A 57 -2.21 8.95 -6.36
CA LEU A 57 -0.90 8.94 -5.71
C LEU A 57 -1.01 8.79 -4.19
N ALA A 58 -2.03 9.37 -3.58
CA ALA A 58 -2.30 9.22 -2.14
C ALA A 58 -2.46 7.75 -1.73
N VAL A 59 -3.13 6.93 -2.54
CA VAL A 59 -3.21 5.48 -2.31
C VAL A 59 -1.86 4.80 -2.44
N GLY A 60 -1.02 5.23 -3.40
CA GLY A 60 0.36 4.77 -3.53
C GLY A 60 1.22 5.11 -2.30
N TYR A 61 1.10 6.32 -1.74
CA TYR A 61 1.77 6.70 -0.50
C TYR A 61 1.28 5.86 0.68
N ALA A 62 -0.05 5.70 0.82
CA ALA A 62 -0.64 4.85 1.87
C ALA A 62 -0.12 3.42 1.82
N TYR A 63 0.09 2.88 0.62
CA TYR A 63 0.66 1.55 0.40
C TYR A 63 2.08 1.43 0.97
N VAL A 64 2.96 2.39 0.66
CA VAL A 64 4.36 2.42 1.13
C VAL A 64 4.44 2.67 2.63
N HIS A 65 3.62 3.59 3.16
CA HIS A 65 3.56 3.87 4.60
C HIS A 65 3.07 2.67 5.41
N PHE A 66 2.02 2.01 4.95
CA PHE A 66 1.56 0.77 5.55
C PHE A 66 2.66 -0.30 5.55
N ALA A 67 3.35 -0.50 4.43
CA ALA A 67 4.43 -1.48 4.33
C ALA A 67 5.55 -1.19 5.33
N ARG A 68 5.94 0.08 5.48
CA ARG A 68 7.01 0.49 6.41
C ARG A 68 6.62 0.35 7.88
N LEU A 69 5.40 0.72 8.25
CA LEU A 69 4.95 0.67 9.66
C LEU A 69 4.47 -0.72 10.09
N HIS A 70 3.96 -1.52 9.14
CA HIS A 70 3.34 -2.82 9.39
C HIS A 70 3.93 -3.92 8.47
N PRO A 71 5.27 -4.13 8.47
CA PRO A 71 5.94 -5.00 7.51
C PRO A 71 5.48 -6.46 7.57
N GLY A 72 5.12 -6.96 8.76
CA GLY A 72 4.59 -8.32 8.92
C GLY A 72 3.27 -8.55 8.19
N TYR A 73 2.32 -7.61 8.31
CA TYR A 73 1.06 -7.66 7.56
C TYR A 73 1.31 -7.53 6.07
N PHE A 74 2.17 -6.59 5.67
CA PHE A 74 2.52 -6.40 4.27
C PHE A 74 3.08 -7.67 3.62
N LEU A 75 4.07 -8.29 4.25
CA LEU A 75 4.68 -9.53 3.74
C LEU A 75 3.66 -10.66 3.67
N LEU A 76 2.83 -10.83 4.70
CA LEU A 76 1.79 -11.86 4.73
C LEU A 76 0.78 -11.69 3.58
N MET A 77 0.34 -10.47 3.32
CA MET A 77 -0.70 -10.17 2.32
C MET A 77 -0.20 -10.05 0.88
N LYS A 78 1.12 -9.93 0.65
CA LYS A 78 1.67 -9.58 -0.67
C LYS A 78 2.82 -10.47 -1.14
N SER A 79 3.38 -11.31 -0.28
CA SER A 79 4.55 -12.13 -0.61
C SER A 79 4.54 -13.52 0.03
N MET A 80 3.74 -13.71 1.07
CA MET A 80 3.66 -14.96 1.83
C MET A 80 2.22 -15.48 1.97
N GLU A 81 1.36 -15.13 1.02
CA GLU A 81 -0.02 -15.62 0.97
C GLU A 81 0.00 -17.17 0.86
N THR A 82 -0.74 -17.85 1.74
CA THR A 82 -0.90 -19.29 1.70
C THR A 82 -2.13 -19.66 0.86
N GLU A 83 -2.27 -20.94 0.50
CA GLU A 83 -3.46 -21.43 -0.21
C GLU A 83 -4.74 -21.15 0.58
N GLU A 84 -4.73 -21.34 1.90
CA GLU A 84 -5.88 -21.06 2.78
C GLU A 84 -6.26 -19.58 2.79
N ILE A 85 -5.27 -18.66 2.77
CA ILE A 85 -5.51 -17.22 2.62
C ILE A 85 -6.19 -16.94 1.27
N LEU A 86 -5.69 -17.54 0.20
CA LEU A 86 -6.22 -17.32 -1.14
C LEU A 86 -7.60 -17.95 -1.36
N LEU A 87 -7.95 -19.01 -0.63
CA LEU A 87 -9.28 -19.63 -0.68
C LEU A 87 -10.31 -18.95 0.24
N SER A 88 -9.88 -18.11 1.19
CA SER A 88 -10.80 -17.39 2.08
C SER A 88 -11.64 -16.36 1.32
N GLU A 89 -12.97 -16.55 1.33
CA GLU A 89 -13.93 -15.62 0.70
C GLU A 89 -13.82 -14.20 1.28
N THR A 90 -13.65 -14.08 2.59
CA THR A 90 -13.50 -12.79 3.27
C THR A 90 -12.20 -12.08 2.84
N TYR A 91 -11.09 -12.81 2.75
CA TYR A 91 -9.84 -12.25 2.24
C TYR A 91 -9.98 -11.77 0.79
N GLN A 92 -10.61 -12.59 -0.08
CA GLN A 92 -10.86 -12.21 -1.46
C GLN A 92 -11.79 -11.00 -1.58
N ALA A 93 -12.84 -10.90 -0.75
CA ALA A 93 -13.71 -9.74 -0.71
C ALA A 93 -12.96 -8.43 -0.39
N GLN A 94 -12.04 -8.48 0.60
CA GLN A 94 -11.18 -7.34 0.93
C GLN A 94 -10.21 -6.98 -0.20
N ARG A 95 -9.61 -7.98 -0.84
CA ARG A 95 -8.75 -7.80 -2.02
C ARG A 95 -9.52 -7.16 -3.17
N PHE A 96 -10.70 -7.67 -3.50
CA PHE A 96 -11.56 -7.13 -4.56
C PHE A 96 -12.02 -5.71 -4.27
N LYS A 97 -12.32 -5.36 -3.02
CA LYS A 97 -12.62 -3.97 -2.63
C LYS A 97 -11.47 -3.03 -2.99
N THR A 98 -10.24 -3.44 -2.72
CA THR A 98 -9.04 -2.65 -3.06
C THR A 98 -8.84 -2.56 -4.58
N ILE A 99 -9.05 -3.65 -5.32
CA ILE A 99 -8.96 -3.67 -6.79
C ILE A 99 -10.01 -2.73 -7.40
N ARG A 100 -11.26 -2.73 -6.91
CA ARG A 100 -12.31 -1.83 -7.40
C ARG A 100 -11.96 -0.36 -7.16
N LEU A 101 -11.43 -0.02 -5.98
CA LEU A 101 -10.95 1.33 -5.68
C LEU A 101 -9.88 1.77 -6.69
N MET A 102 -8.86 0.93 -6.92
CA MET A 102 -7.79 1.26 -7.88
C MET A 102 -8.31 1.44 -9.30
N ASN A 103 -9.21 0.58 -9.75
CA ASN A 103 -9.86 0.71 -11.06
C ASN A 103 -10.61 2.04 -11.17
N SER A 104 -11.41 2.41 -10.16
CA SER A 104 -12.14 3.69 -10.15
C SER A 104 -11.19 4.88 -10.29
N LEU A 105 -10.13 4.93 -9.48
CA LEU A 105 -9.17 6.05 -9.51
C LEU A 105 -8.40 6.14 -10.84
N VAL A 106 -8.08 4.99 -11.46
CA VAL A 106 -7.46 4.95 -12.78
C VAL A 106 -8.43 5.42 -13.86
N THR A 107 -9.70 5.00 -13.81
CA THR A 107 -10.75 5.50 -14.70
C THR A 107 -10.91 7.01 -14.60
N GLU A 108 -10.99 7.56 -13.38
CA GLU A 108 -11.05 9.02 -13.17
C GLU A 108 -9.83 9.74 -13.75
N CYS A 109 -8.63 9.13 -13.67
CA CYS A 109 -7.43 9.69 -14.28
C CYS A 109 -7.47 9.65 -15.82
N PHE A 110 -8.02 8.60 -16.43
CA PHE A 110 -8.24 8.54 -17.88
C PHE A 110 -9.25 9.60 -18.33
N GLU A 111 -10.39 9.71 -17.65
CA GLU A 111 -11.42 10.73 -17.93
C GLU A 111 -10.86 12.16 -17.80
N ALA A 112 -9.96 12.37 -16.84
CA ALA A 112 -9.26 13.64 -16.66
C ALA A 112 -8.09 13.86 -17.65
N GLY A 113 -7.77 12.91 -18.53
CA GLY A 113 -6.69 13.01 -19.52
C GLY A 113 -5.28 12.97 -18.92
N MET A 114 -5.10 12.27 -17.79
CA MET A 114 -3.82 12.21 -17.06
C MET A 114 -2.82 11.24 -17.67
N PHE A 115 -3.30 10.20 -18.35
CA PHE A 115 -2.45 9.18 -18.99
C PHE A 115 -2.34 9.40 -20.50
N ILE A 116 -1.26 8.87 -21.08
CA ILE A 116 -1.19 8.65 -22.53
C ILE A 116 -2.10 7.47 -22.93
N ASP A 117 -2.31 7.26 -24.24
CA ASP A 117 -3.15 6.19 -24.75
C ASP A 117 -2.54 4.81 -24.43
N LEU A 118 -3.06 4.16 -23.39
CA LEU A 118 -2.59 2.91 -22.82
C LEU A 118 -3.77 2.08 -22.33
N GLU A 119 -3.59 0.77 -22.31
CA GLU A 119 -4.54 -0.16 -21.70
C GLU A 119 -4.57 0.04 -20.17
N THR A 120 -5.77 -0.03 -19.58
CA THR A 120 -5.99 0.11 -18.13
C THR A 120 -5.13 -0.85 -17.32
N ASP A 121 -5.00 -2.11 -17.76
CA ASP A 121 -4.22 -3.12 -17.06
C ASP A 121 -2.72 -2.80 -17.07
N VAL A 122 -2.20 -2.17 -18.13
CA VAL A 122 -0.80 -1.71 -18.20
C VAL A 122 -0.55 -0.59 -17.19
N VAL A 123 -1.50 0.34 -17.06
CA VAL A 123 -1.43 1.42 -16.05
C VAL A 123 -1.48 0.85 -14.64
N LEU A 124 -2.43 -0.05 -14.35
CA LEU A 124 -2.55 -0.72 -13.05
C LEU A 124 -1.29 -1.52 -12.69
N ALA A 125 -0.75 -2.29 -13.63
CA ALA A 125 0.47 -3.06 -13.43
C ALA A 125 1.68 -2.14 -13.17
N THR A 126 1.79 -1.02 -13.88
CA THR A 126 2.86 -0.02 -13.68
C THR A 126 2.78 0.61 -12.29
N LEU A 127 1.58 1.01 -11.86
CA LEU A 127 1.34 1.56 -10.51
C LEU A 127 1.69 0.52 -9.43
N GLN A 128 1.25 -0.72 -9.60
CA GLN A 128 1.52 -1.81 -8.68
C GLN A 128 3.02 -2.12 -8.59
N ALA A 129 3.72 -2.18 -9.73
CA ALA A 129 5.15 -2.43 -9.77
C ALA A 129 5.94 -1.32 -9.06
N ALA A 130 5.59 -0.05 -9.30
CA ALA A 130 6.20 1.08 -8.63
C ALA A 130 5.98 1.02 -7.11
N ALA A 131 4.73 0.88 -6.68
CA ALA A 131 4.40 0.84 -5.25
C ALA A 131 5.03 -0.36 -4.52
N PHE A 132 4.99 -1.55 -5.15
CA PHE A 132 5.57 -2.76 -4.59
C PHE A 132 7.09 -2.69 -4.49
N GLY A 133 7.76 -2.19 -5.54
CA GLY A 133 9.20 -2.00 -5.53
C GLY A 133 9.64 -1.01 -4.46
N ILE A 134 8.98 0.15 -4.38
CA ILE A 134 9.26 1.17 -3.37
C ILE A 134 9.02 0.61 -1.96
N ALA A 135 7.89 -0.07 -1.72
CA ALA A 135 7.61 -0.69 -0.42
C ALA A 135 8.71 -1.67 0.01
N ASN A 136 9.18 -2.53 -0.90
CA ASN A 136 10.24 -3.49 -0.59
C ASN A 136 11.61 -2.86 -0.32
N LEU A 137 11.88 -1.65 -0.84
CA LEU A 137 13.08 -0.91 -0.47
C LEU A 137 13.13 -0.58 1.03
N TYR A 138 11.96 -0.37 1.66
CA TYR A 138 11.85 -0.04 3.08
C TYR A 138 11.66 -1.26 3.98
N THR A 139 10.82 -2.24 3.59
CA THR A 139 10.53 -3.40 4.45
C THR A 139 11.76 -4.27 4.70
N GLY A 140 12.67 -4.36 3.73
CA GLY A 140 13.92 -5.11 3.83
C GLY A 140 15.16 -4.27 4.12
N ASP A 141 14.99 -2.99 4.50
CA ASP A 141 16.08 -2.01 4.70
C ASP A 141 17.06 -1.94 3.50
N GLN A 142 16.57 -2.26 2.30
CA GLN A 142 17.38 -2.41 1.10
C GLN A 142 17.96 -1.08 0.63
N LEU A 143 17.28 0.03 0.94
CA LEU A 143 17.72 1.37 0.58
C LEU A 143 19.14 1.69 1.09
N ARG A 144 19.52 1.18 2.28
CA ARG A 144 20.87 1.33 2.83
C ARG A 144 21.97 0.71 1.98
N TYR A 145 21.64 -0.33 1.23
CA TYR A 145 22.60 -1.05 0.40
C TYR A 145 22.64 -0.53 -1.03
N VAL A 146 21.48 -0.25 -1.62
CA VAL A 146 21.40 0.14 -3.05
C VAL A 146 21.52 1.64 -3.29
N ALA A 147 21.13 2.47 -2.32
CA ALA A 147 21.18 3.93 -2.44
C ALA A 147 21.31 4.59 -1.05
N PRO A 148 22.45 4.40 -0.35
CA PRO A 148 22.63 4.86 1.03
C PRO A 148 22.45 6.37 1.23
N SER A 149 22.73 7.19 0.21
CA SER A 149 22.54 8.64 0.26
C SER A 149 21.07 9.08 0.38
N LEU A 150 20.12 8.15 0.25
CA LEU A 150 18.69 8.40 0.29
C LEU A 150 18.03 8.03 1.63
N VAL A 151 18.72 7.36 2.55
CA VAL A 151 18.12 6.72 3.74
C VAL A 151 17.35 7.70 4.65
N ASP A 152 17.85 8.92 4.80
CA ASP A 152 17.24 9.95 5.66
C ASP A 152 16.50 11.04 4.86
N ARG A 153 16.38 10.86 3.54
CA ARG A 153 15.68 11.83 2.70
C ARG A 153 14.18 11.57 2.72
N GLU A 154 13.44 12.56 3.19
CA GLU A 154 11.99 12.45 3.30
C GLU A 154 11.30 12.37 1.93
N ASP A 155 11.89 12.92 0.87
CA ASP A 155 11.28 13.07 -0.47
C ASP A 155 11.50 11.90 -1.42
N VAL A 156 12.18 10.85 -0.95
CA VAL A 156 12.53 9.69 -1.76
C VAL A 156 11.30 8.98 -2.31
N VAL A 157 10.28 8.74 -1.47
CA VAL A 157 9.05 8.04 -1.93
C VAL A 157 8.36 8.83 -3.04
N ALA A 158 8.18 10.14 -2.86
CA ALA A 158 7.56 11.02 -3.86
C ALA A 158 8.40 11.12 -5.13
N GLN A 159 9.73 11.21 -4.99
CA GLN A 159 10.66 11.24 -6.12
C GLN A 159 10.60 9.94 -6.92
N LEU A 160 10.57 8.78 -6.26
CA LEU A 160 10.50 7.47 -6.91
C LEU A 160 9.18 7.29 -7.65
N PHE A 161 8.03 7.62 -7.04
CA PHE A 161 6.74 7.57 -7.76
C PHE A 161 6.74 8.49 -8.99
N ARG A 162 7.24 9.73 -8.85
CA ARG A 162 7.34 10.67 -9.99
C ARG A 162 8.14 10.09 -11.15
N ILE A 163 9.31 9.51 -10.85
CA ILE A 163 10.18 8.92 -11.87
C ILE A 163 9.51 7.69 -12.49
N SER A 164 8.99 6.78 -11.66
CA SER A 164 8.38 5.53 -12.12
C SER A 164 7.15 5.73 -13.00
N LEU A 165 6.34 6.76 -12.74
CA LEU A 165 5.10 7.00 -13.48
C LEU A 165 5.27 7.93 -14.69
N ARG A 166 6.42 8.59 -14.84
CA ARG A 166 6.66 9.60 -15.88
C ARG A 166 6.32 9.11 -17.30
N ALA A 167 6.62 7.85 -17.61
CA ALA A 167 6.44 7.28 -18.95
C ALA A 167 4.97 7.03 -19.33
N ILE A 168 4.07 6.92 -18.35
CA ILE A 168 2.64 6.66 -18.58
C ILE A 168 1.78 7.91 -18.49
N LEU A 169 2.35 9.05 -18.08
CA LEU A 169 1.64 10.31 -17.92
C LEU A 169 1.61 11.12 -19.23
N SER A 170 0.46 11.72 -19.52
CA SER A 170 0.34 12.74 -20.58
C SER A 170 1.07 14.03 -20.19
N THR A 171 1.19 15.00 -21.11
CA THR A 171 1.70 16.34 -20.76
C THR A 171 0.90 17.00 -19.63
N LYS A 172 -0.42 16.76 -19.57
CA LYS A 172 -1.27 17.24 -18.48
C LYS A 172 -0.95 16.49 -17.18
N GLY A 173 -0.82 15.17 -17.24
CA GLY A 173 -0.44 14.34 -16.08
C GLY A 173 0.92 14.74 -15.50
N LEU A 174 1.92 15.00 -16.35
CA LEU A 174 3.26 15.46 -15.95
C LEU A 174 3.22 16.79 -15.20
N ARG A 175 2.40 17.75 -15.64
CA ARG A 175 2.19 19.01 -14.89
C ARG A 175 1.45 18.76 -13.59
N SER A 176 0.45 17.88 -13.60
CA SER A 176 -0.36 17.57 -12.42
C SER A 176 0.46 16.89 -11.32
N ILE A 177 1.38 15.99 -11.67
CA ILE A 177 2.19 15.29 -10.66
C ILE A 177 3.25 16.18 -10.01
N GLU A 178 3.69 17.24 -10.70
CA GLU A 178 4.58 18.26 -10.13
C GLU A 178 3.85 19.16 -9.11
N LEU A 179 2.55 19.35 -9.30
CA LEU A 179 1.69 20.19 -8.46
C LEU A 179 0.94 19.43 -7.37
N ALA A 180 0.88 18.09 -7.46
CA ALA A 180 0.16 17.27 -6.52
C ALA A 180 0.69 17.50 -5.09
N SER A 181 -0.23 17.64 -4.13
CA SER A 181 0.12 17.62 -2.72
C SER A 181 1.05 16.45 -2.41
N GLY A 182 2.11 16.74 -1.67
CA GLY A 182 3.12 15.76 -1.31
C GLY A 182 2.55 14.62 -0.47
N ASP A 183 3.43 13.75 0.01
CA ASP A 183 3.07 12.61 0.84
C ASP A 183 2.14 13.02 2.02
N PRO A 184 0.88 12.53 2.06
CA PRO A 184 -0.15 12.99 3.01
C PRO A 184 0.19 12.64 4.46
N PHE A 185 1.10 11.69 4.68
CA PHE A 185 1.52 11.30 6.02
C PHE A 185 2.57 12.25 6.62
N ARG A 186 3.13 13.18 5.83
CA ARG A 186 4.08 14.19 6.30
C ARG A 186 3.48 15.21 7.26
N GLN A 187 2.19 15.55 7.10
CA GLN A 187 1.55 16.58 7.93
C GLN A 187 1.25 16.11 9.36
N SER A 188 1.30 14.80 9.62
CA SER A 188 0.98 14.21 10.93
C SER A 188 2.14 14.26 11.94
N ALA A 189 3.38 14.46 11.48
CA ALA A 189 4.56 14.49 12.36
C ALA A 189 4.71 15.80 13.17
N ASN A 190 3.94 16.84 12.84
CA ASN A 190 4.00 18.16 13.50
C ASN A 190 2.81 18.45 14.43
N LYS A 191 2.00 17.45 14.79
CA LYS A 191 0.84 17.61 15.70
C LYS A 191 0.91 16.72 16.95
N SER A 192 2.10 16.48 17.46
CA SER A 192 2.30 15.93 18.81
C SER A 192 3.21 16.85 19.62
N GLU A 193 2.59 17.89 20.18
CA GLU A 193 2.99 18.53 21.45
C GLU A 193 1.79 18.47 22.41
#